data_AF-A0A239KDD4-F1
#
_entry.id   AF-A0A239KDD4-F1
#
_cell.length_a   1.000
_cell.length_b   1.000
_cell.length_c   1.000
_cell.angle_alpha   90.00
_cell.angle_beta   90.00
_cell.angle_gamma   90.00
#
_symmetry.space_group_name_H-M   'P 1'
#
loop_
_entity.id
_entity.type
_entity.pdbx_description
1 polymer ?
#
loop_
_entity_poly.entity_id
_entity_poly.type
_entity_poly.pdbx_seq_one_letter_code
_entity_poly.pdbx_strand_id
1 'polypeptide(L)'
;MTEMVDMSRFVEAKSDQLNADDLIGAPRTITITRVTGNDGDQPVSIFYQGDNGKPFKPCKTIRRVLMGVWGRYANEYVGKSMTLYRDDKVTFGGLETGGIRISHMSDIDREMIVVVMKSKGKKAGVKILPLVVEQKADKVADGVRALIERIQNGEDIDADPAVAKQRAWLADNRPELAAKVDLAIAERRPAQGDDDPFGLPVLDHGEAQTTVDPEADILAHIARKTTAMDVNSLVSSRIGELDDEAAERVRAAAVDRIAAIKEAAK
;
A
#
# COMPACT_ATOMS: atom_id res chain seq x y z
N MET A 1 -3.21 -3.60 -42.98
CA MET A 1 -2.58 -3.65 -41.66
C MET A 1 -1.12 -3.99 -41.89
N THR A 2 -0.20 -3.08 -41.60
CA THR A 2 1.23 -3.35 -41.76
C THR A 2 1.65 -4.31 -40.67
N GLU A 3 2.08 -5.51 -41.05
CA GLU A 3 2.57 -6.51 -40.12
C GLU A 3 3.90 -6.02 -39.52
N MET A 4 3.97 -5.91 -38.19
CA MET A 4 5.16 -5.46 -37.49
C MET A 4 6.08 -6.67 -37.26
N VAL A 5 7.06 -6.84 -38.12
CA VAL A 5 8.04 -7.94 -38.01
C VAL A 5 9.13 -7.57 -37.01
N ASP A 6 9.23 -8.33 -35.93
CA ASP A 6 10.32 -8.24 -34.97
C ASP A 6 11.54 -9.02 -35.45
N MET A 7 12.55 -8.29 -35.94
CA MET A 7 13.80 -8.86 -36.47
C MET A 7 14.64 -9.57 -35.40
N SER A 8 14.46 -9.26 -34.11
CA SER A 8 15.24 -9.87 -33.02
C SER A 8 15.06 -11.41 -32.98
N ARG A 9 13.87 -11.89 -33.36
CA ARG A 9 13.51 -13.31 -33.37
C ARG A 9 14.25 -14.14 -34.42
N PHE A 10 14.82 -13.49 -35.44
CA PHE A 10 15.50 -14.17 -36.56
C PHE A 10 17.03 -14.07 -36.48
N VAL A 11 17.56 -13.24 -35.60
CA VAL A 11 19.01 -13.08 -35.38
C VAL A 11 19.51 -13.83 -34.15
N GLU A 12 18.62 -14.48 -33.39
CA GLU A 12 19.00 -15.24 -32.21
C GLU A 12 19.99 -16.36 -32.56
N ALA A 13 21.16 -16.34 -31.92
CA ALA A 13 22.15 -17.39 -32.13
C ALA A 13 21.67 -18.72 -31.50
N LYS A 14 22.04 -19.84 -32.13
CA LYS A 14 21.95 -21.17 -31.51
C LYS A 14 23.05 -21.28 -30.46
N SER A 15 22.70 -20.96 -29.22
CA SER A 15 23.63 -20.90 -28.09
C SER A 15 22.98 -21.54 -26.86
N ASP A 16 23.81 -22.04 -25.94
CA ASP A 16 23.42 -22.60 -24.65
C ASP A 16 23.31 -21.53 -23.55
N GLN A 17 23.44 -20.25 -23.94
CA GLN A 17 23.41 -19.10 -23.05
C GLN A 17 22.79 -17.88 -23.75
N LEU A 18 22.35 -16.91 -22.96
CA LEU A 18 21.92 -15.60 -23.46
C LEU A 18 23.11 -14.87 -24.09
N ASN A 19 22.98 -14.41 -25.33
CA ASN A 19 24.05 -13.70 -26.03
C ASN A 19 23.88 -12.18 -25.90
N ALA A 20 24.99 -11.45 -25.97
CA ALA A 20 24.94 -9.99 -25.95
C ALA A 20 24.29 -9.42 -27.22
N ASP A 21 24.35 -10.14 -28.35
CA ASP A 21 23.71 -9.74 -29.61
C ASP A 21 22.19 -9.78 -29.53
N ASP A 22 21.63 -10.70 -28.72
CA ASP A 22 20.19 -10.83 -28.49
C ASP A 22 19.59 -9.62 -27.72
N LEU A 23 20.46 -8.74 -27.17
CA LEU A 23 20.09 -7.53 -26.44
C LEU A 23 20.39 -6.23 -27.24
N ILE A 24 20.76 -6.33 -28.52
CA ILE A 24 20.99 -5.16 -29.37
C ILE A 24 19.69 -4.38 -29.51
N GLY A 25 19.70 -3.11 -29.10
CA GLY A 25 18.54 -2.22 -29.20
C GLY A 25 17.38 -2.52 -28.24
N ALA A 26 17.44 -3.62 -27.47
CA ALA A 26 16.36 -4.04 -26.59
C ALA A 26 16.90 -4.60 -25.26
N PRO A 27 17.01 -3.76 -24.21
CA PRO A 27 17.24 -4.25 -22.86
C PRO A 27 16.15 -5.23 -22.42
N ARG A 28 16.53 -6.28 -21.68
CA ARG A 28 15.61 -7.32 -21.21
C ARG A 28 15.55 -7.33 -19.70
N THR A 29 14.37 -7.12 -19.15
CA THR A 29 14.11 -7.36 -17.72
C THR A 29 13.84 -8.85 -17.51
N ILE A 30 14.64 -9.48 -16.66
CA ILE A 30 14.55 -10.90 -16.33
C ILE A 30 14.19 -11.07 -14.86
N THR A 31 13.40 -12.10 -14.55
CA THR A 31 13.09 -12.53 -13.18
C THR A 31 13.73 -13.88 -12.91
N ILE A 32 14.57 -13.95 -11.88
CA ILE A 32 15.41 -15.12 -11.60
C ILE A 32 14.56 -16.26 -11.05
N THR A 33 14.67 -17.42 -11.65
CA THR A 33 13.98 -18.65 -11.21
C THR A 33 14.91 -19.60 -10.49
N ARG A 34 16.19 -19.65 -10.88
CA ARG A 34 17.19 -20.54 -10.29
C ARG A 34 18.60 -20.04 -10.59
N VAL A 35 19.52 -20.23 -9.65
CA VAL A 35 20.95 -19.98 -9.86
C VAL A 35 21.73 -21.25 -9.55
N THR A 36 22.67 -21.61 -10.42
CA THR A 36 23.60 -22.73 -10.18
C THR A 36 25.04 -22.29 -10.29
N GLY A 37 25.86 -22.86 -9.41
CA GLY A 37 27.31 -22.71 -9.42
C GLY A 37 28.00 -24.00 -9.86
N ASN A 38 28.90 -23.92 -10.83
CA ASN A 38 29.71 -25.04 -11.31
C ASN A 38 31.19 -24.64 -11.32
N ASP A 39 32.10 -25.59 -11.27
CA ASP A 39 33.52 -25.31 -11.50
C ASP A 39 33.79 -25.15 -13.02
N GLY A 40 34.56 -24.13 -13.39
CA GLY A 40 34.89 -23.84 -14.79
C GLY A 40 35.08 -22.35 -15.08
N ASP A 41 35.26 -22.02 -16.36
CA ASP A 41 35.50 -20.64 -16.82
C ASP A 41 34.27 -19.74 -16.63
N GLN A 42 33.07 -20.32 -16.79
CA GLN A 42 31.77 -19.70 -16.55
C GLN A 42 31.04 -20.38 -15.37
N PRO A 43 31.43 -20.08 -14.12
CA PRO A 43 31.03 -20.89 -12.98
C PRO A 43 29.62 -20.58 -12.45
N VAL A 44 28.88 -19.64 -13.04
CA VAL A 44 27.55 -19.25 -12.57
C VAL A 44 26.59 -19.19 -13.74
N SER A 45 25.45 -19.87 -13.61
CA SER A 45 24.33 -19.83 -14.54
C SER A 45 23.07 -19.34 -13.82
N ILE A 46 22.51 -18.24 -14.29
CA ILE A 46 21.29 -17.63 -13.78
C ILE A 46 20.16 -17.95 -14.76
N PHE A 47 19.25 -18.82 -14.33
CA PHE A 47 18.03 -19.16 -15.05
C PHE A 47 16.94 -18.16 -14.69
N TYR A 48 16.11 -17.83 -15.66
CA TYR A 48 15.09 -16.80 -15.52
C TYR A 48 13.81 -17.17 -16.28
N GLN A 49 12.72 -16.48 -15.97
CA GLN A 49 11.43 -16.70 -16.62
C GLN A 49 11.55 -16.44 -18.13
N GLY A 50 11.18 -17.43 -18.95
CA GLY A 50 11.29 -17.32 -20.41
C GLY A 50 12.71 -17.41 -20.96
N ASP A 51 13.65 -18.01 -20.23
CA ASP A 51 15.03 -18.18 -20.69
C ASP A 51 15.18 -19.16 -21.88
N ASN A 52 14.16 -19.98 -22.17
CA ASN A 52 14.16 -20.95 -23.27
C ASN A 52 15.41 -21.85 -23.29
N GLY A 53 15.95 -22.18 -22.11
CA GLY A 53 17.17 -22.98 -21.98
C GLY A 53 18.47 -22.21 -22.24
N LYS A 54 18.40 -20.88 -22.37
CA LYS A 54 19.54 -19.95 -22.53
C LYS A 54 19.74 -19.13 -21.24
N PRO A 55 20.33 -19.70 -20.18
CA PRO A 55 20.60 -18.97 -18.95
C PRO A 55 21.55 -17.79 -19.17
N PHE A 56 21.47 -16.80 -18.29
CA PHE A 56 22.43 -15.71 -18.23
C PHE A 56 23.68 -16.17 -17.46
N LYS A 57 24.85 -16.14 -18.11
CA LYS A 57 26.14 -16.49 -17.49
C LYS A 57 26.98 -15.22 -17.25
N PRO A 58 26.93 -14.61 -16.05
CA PRO A 58 27.57 -13.32 -15.80
C PRO A 58 29.11 -13.38 -15.81
N CYS A 59 29.75 -12.40 -16.44
CA CYS A 59 31.19 -12.22 -16.36
C CYS A 59 31.65 -11.86 -14.92
N LYS A 60 32.95 -11.98 -14.63
CA LYS A 60 33.52 -11.75 -13.28
C LYS A 60 33.15 -10.38 -12.69
N THR A 61 33.10 -9.35 -13.53
CA THR A 61 32.70 -8.00 -13.11
C THR A 61 31.25 -7.96 -12.67
N ILE A 62 30.34 -8.55 -13.45
CA ILE A 62 28.91 -8.58 -13.12
C ILE A 62 28.65 -9.45 -11.89
N ARG A 63 29.38 -10.56 -11.71
CA ARG A 63 29.31 -11.34 -10.47
C ARG A 63 29.64 -10.52 -9.22
N ARG A 64 30.61 -9.60 -9.31
CA ARG A 64 30.93 -8.66 -8.20
C ARG A 64 29.84 -7.63 -7.97
N VAL A 65 29.17 -7.18 -9.04
CA VAL A 65 28.01 -6.27 -8.93
C VAL A 65 26.86 -6.97 -8.22
N LEU A 66 26.48 -8.17 -8.67
CA LEU A 66 25.44 -8.98 -8.02
C LEU A 66 25.75 -9.20 -6.54
N MET A 67 27.00 -9.56 -6.23
CA MET A 67 27.45 -9.75 -4.84
C MET A 67 27.39 -8.46 -4.01
N GLY A 68 27.72 -7.31 -4.61
CA GLY A 68 27.71 -6.03 -3.92
C GLY A 68 26.31 -5.44 -3.71
N VAL A 69 25.32 -5.88 -4.49
CA VAL A 69 23.94 -5.39 -4.43
C VAL A 69 23.03 -6.35 -3.64
N TRP A 70 23.01 -7.64 -3.99
CA TRP A 70 22.13 -8.64 -3.37
C TRP A 70 22.82 -9.55 -2.35
N GLY A 71 24.10 -9.31 -2.05
CA GLY A 71 24.83 -10.10 -1.06
C GLY A 71 25.50 -11.34 -1.63
N ARG A 72 26.08 -12.17 -0.76
CA ARG A 72 26.98 -13.27 -1.19
C ARG A 72 26.25 -14.51 -1.74
N TYR A 73 25.02 -14.72 -1.30
CA TYR A 73 24.33 -16.01 -1.42
C TYR A 73 23.39 -16.02 -2.62
N ALA A 74 23.77 -16.75 -3.67
CA ALA A 74 23.04 -16.74 -4.94
C ALA A 74 21.64 -17.35 -4.88
N ASN A 75 21.35 -18.18 -3.87
CA ASN A 75 20.02 -18.70 -3.59
C ASN A 75 19.03 -17.59 -3.19
N GLU A 76 19.51 -16.50 -2.60
CA GLU A 76 18.66 -15.35 -2.24
C GLU A 76 18.25 -14.53 -3.46
N TYR A 77 18.85 -14.78 -4.62
CA TYR A 77 18.53 -14.02 -5.84
C TYR A 77 17.24 -14.53 -6.50
N VAL A 78 16.77 -15.73 -6.14
CA VAL A 78 15.55 -16.30 -6.71
C VAL A 78 14.35 -15.41 -6.38
N GLY A 79 13.52 -15.12 -7.39
CA GLY A 79 12.39 -14.20 -7.30
C GLY A 79 12.74 -12.73 -7.52
N LYS A 80 14.03 -12.35 -7.46
CA LYS A 80 14.48 -10.99 -7.77
C LYS A 80 14.56 -10.77 -9.29
N SER A 81 14.46 -9.53 -9.71
CA SER A 81 14.46 -9.14 -11.11
C SER A 81 15.59 -8.15 -11.43
N MET A 82 16.10 -8.18 -12.65
CA MET A 82 17.11 -7.24 -13.13
C MET A 82 16.93 -6.91 -14.60
N THR A 83 17.31 -5.71 -15.03
CA THR A 83 17.36 -5.33 -16.45
C THR A 83 18.75 -5.52 -17.01
N LEU A 84 18.85 -6.44 -17.96
CA LEU A 84 20.05 -6.72 -18.75
C LEU A 84 20.09 -5.84 -19.98
N TYR A 85 21.26 -5.33 -20.33
CA TYR A 85 21.48 -4.59 -21.56
C TYR A 85 22.85 -4.91 -22.18
N ARG A 86 23.01 -4.61 -23.47
CA ARG A 86 24.29 -4.71 -24.16
C ARG A 86 25.12 -3.43 -23.99
N ASP A 87 26.36 -3.58 -23.55
CA ASP A 87 27.39 -2.53 -23.56
C ASP A 87 28.39 -2.82 -24.68
N ASP A 88 28.35 -1.99 -25.73
CA ASP A 88 29.19 -2.15 -26.93
C ASP A 88 30.68 -1.93 -26.65
N LYS A 89 31.03 -1.21 -25.57
CA LYS A 89 32.42 -0.88 -25.23
C LYS A 89 33.17 -2.02 -24.54
N VAL A 90 32.53 -3.16 -24.35
CA VAL A 90 33.16 -4.34 -23.76
C VAL A 90 34.03 -5.02 -24.81
N THR A 91 35.32 -5.16 -24.50
CA THR A 91 36.29 -5.79 -25.38
C THR A 91 36.59 -7.23 -24.96
N PHE A 92 36.73 -8.11 -25.94
CA PHE A 92 37.23 -9.47 -25.80
C PHE A 92 38.23 -9.76 -26.92
N GLY A 93 39.41 -10.29 -26.58
CA GLY A 93 40.46 -10.56 -27.57
C GLY A 93 40.98 -9.31 -28.31
N GLY A 94 40.80 -8.12 -27.74
CA GLY A 94 41.18 -6.84 -28.38
C GLY A 94 40.12 -6.23 -29.29
N LEU A 95 38.98 -6.89 -29.49
CA LEU A 95 37.85 -6.39 -30.30
C LEU A 95 36.65 -6.02 -29.41
N GLU A 96 35.96 -4.94 -29.74
CA GLU A 96 34.70 -4.49 -29.11
C GLU A 96 33.53 -5.40 -29.54
N THR A 97 33.50 -6.61 -28.98
CA THR A 97 32.46 -7.61 -29.24
C THR A 97 31.16 -7.33 -28.50
N GLY A 98 31.18 -6.42 -27.52
CA GLY A 98 30.05 -6.12 -26.67
C GLY A 98 29.88 -7.12 -25.53
N GLY A 99 29.12 -6.73 -24.51
CA GLY A 99 28.93 -7.58 -23.34
C GLY A 99 27.67 -7.24 -22.56
N ILE A 100 27.14 -8.23 -21.85
CA ILE A 100 25.92 -8.06 -21.06
C ILE A 100 26.26 -7.35 -19.73
N ARG A 101 25.50 -6.30 -19.44
CA ARG A 101 25.55 -5.48 -18.23
C ARG A 101 24.18 -5.40 -17.57
N ILE A 102 24.16 -4.91 -16.33
CA ILE A 102 22.94 -4.71 -15.54
C ILE A 102 22.75 -3.21 -15.33
N SER A 103 21.57 -2.69 -15.63
CA SER A 103 21.23 -1.28 -15.39
C SER A 103 20.32 -1.10 -14.17
N HIS A 104 19.36 -2.02 -13.99
CA HIS A 104 18.38 -1.97 -12.92
C HIS A 104 18.29 -3.29 -12.18
N MET A 105 18.07 -3.26 -10.87
CA MET A 105 17.88 -4.44 -10.01
C MET A 105 16.73 -4.21 -9.04
N SER A 106 15.93 -5.23 -8.74
CA SER A 106 14.90 -5.17 -7.71
C SER A 106 15.50 -5.23 -6.30
N ASP A 107 14.67 -5.02 -5.28
CA ASP A 107 15.06 -5.16 -3.87
C ASP A 107 16.21 -4.21 -3.47
N ILE A 108 16.21 -3.02 -4.06
CA ILE A 108 17.07 -1.89 -3.67
C ILE A 108 16.23 -0.63 -3.57
N ASP A 109 16.40 0.13 -2.49
CA ASP A 109 15.58 1.31 -2.22
C ASP A 109 16.07 2.55 -2.98
N ARG A 110 17.36 2.60 -3.31
CA ARG A 110 18.03 3.74 -3.91
C ARG A 110 19.11 3.32 -4.89
N GLU A 111 19.56 4.26 -5.71
CA GLU A 111 20.69 4.02 -6.60
C GLU A 111 21.94 3.58 -5.82
N MET A 112 22.63 2.58 -6.37
CA MET A 112 23.84 2.02 -5.79
C MET A 112 24.98 2.14 -6.80
N ILE A 113 26.18 2.46 -6.31
CA ILE A 113 27.39 2.47 -7.13
C ILE A 113 28.32 1.39 -6.62
N VAL A 114 28.51 0.33 -7.42
CA VAL A 114 29.46 -0.74 -7.10
C VAL A 114 30.78 -0.47 -7.80
N VAL A 115 31.83 -0.23 -7.01
CA VAL A 115 33.17 0.00 -7.55
C VAL A 115 33.82 -1.33 -7.92
N VAL A 116 34.01 -1.56 -9.21
CA VAL A 116 34.62 -2.77 -9.77
C VAL A 116 35.91 -2.45 -10.52
N MET A 117 36.83 -3.41 -10.59
CA MET A 117 38.00 -3.27 -11.47
C MET A 117 37.57 -3.41 -12.93
N LYS A 118 37.81 -2.36 -13.74
CA LYS A 118 37.61 -2.36 -15.20
C LYS A 118 38.79 -3.01 -15.92
N SER A 119 40.01 -2.65 -15.50
CA SER A 119 41.26 -3.25 -15.97
C SER A 119 42.31 -3.25 -14.86
N LYS A 120 43.47 -3.86 -15.09
CA LYS A 120 44.56 -3.93 -14.09
C LYS A 120 44.91 -2.51 -13.61
N GLY A 121 44.63 -2.22 -12.33
CA GLY A 121 44.89 -0.92 -11.70
C GLY A 121 43.81 0.16 -11.91
N LYS A 122 42.79 -0.05 -12.75
CA LYS A 122 41.72 0.96 -13.00
C LYS A 122 40.38 0.47 -12.44
N LYS A 123 39.85 1.20 -11.45
CA LYS A 123 38.52 0.99 -10.88
C LYS A 123 37.49 1.87 -11.60
N ALA A 124 36.27 1.36 -11.76
CA ALA A 124 35.13 2.09 -12.31
C ALA A 124 33.91 1.81 -11.43
N GLY A 125 33.09 2.83 -11.19
CA GLY A 125 31.78 2.66 -10.55
C GLY A 125 30.77 2.15 -11.57
N VAL A 126 30.10 1.05 -11.27
CA VAL A 126 28.91 0.59 -11.99
C VAL A 126 27.70 1.11 -11.23
N LYS A 127 26.94 2.00 -11.88
CA LYS A 127 25.70 2.54 -11.33
C LYS A 127 24.57 1.55 -11.58
N ILE A 128 23.86 1.17 -10.52
CA ILE A 128 22.67 0.32 -10.55
C ILE A 128 21.51 1.14 -10.02
N LEU A 129 20.45 1.22 -10.81
CA LEU A 129 19.22 1.93 -10.46
C LEU A 129 18.20 0.95 -9.88
N PRO A 130 17.33 1.38 -8.97
CA PRO A 130 16.18 0.58 -8.55
C PRO A 130 15.35 0.20 -9.77
N LEU A 131 15.11 -1.10 -9.92
CA LEU A 131 14.14 -1.59 -10.88
C LEU A 131 12.78 -1.22 -10.31
N VAL A 132 12.19 -0.17 -10.88
CA VAL A 132 10.75 0.03 -10.83
C VAL A 132 10.17 -1.10 -11.66
N VAL A 133 10.13 -2.30 -11.08
CA VAL A 133 9.22 -3.31 -11.56
C VAL A 133 7.90 -2.58 -11.46
N GLU A 134 7.14 -2.51 -12.55
CA GLU A 134 5.70 -2.54 -12.38
C GLU A 134 5.38 -3.88 -11.68
N GLN A 135 5.70 -4.03 -10.39
CA GLN A 135 4.64 -4.25 -9.44
C GLN A 135 3.69 -3.13 -9.80
N LYS A 136 2.76 -3.44 -10.71
CA LYS A 136 1.68 -2.56 -11.15
C LYS A 136 1.32 -1.83 -9.89
N ALA A 137 1.76 -0.57 -9.72
CA ALA A 137 1.70 0.10 -8.43
C ALA A 137 0.26 -0.06 -8.06
N ASP A 138 0.00 -0.91 -7.07
CA ASP A 138 -1.27 -1.62 -7.07
C ASP A 138 -2.18 -0.58 -6.43
N LYS A 139 -2.65 0.35 -7.25
CA LYS A 139 -3.48 1.48 -6.81
C LYS A 139 -4.67 0.94 -6.04
N VAL A 140 -5.04 -0.31 -6.34
CA VAL A 140 -5.97 -1.14 -5.59
C VAL A 140 -5.44 -1.48 -4.19
N ALA A 141 -4.23 -2.01 -4.02
CA ALA A 141 -3.65 -2.30 -2.71
C ALA A 141 -3.37 -1.02 -1.89
N ASP A 142 -2.90 0.06 -2.53
CA ASP A 142 -2.72 1.37 -1.88
C ASP A 142 -4.08 1.97 -1.49
N GLY A 143 -5.08 1.86 -2.37
CA GLY A 143 -6.45 2.28 -2.09
C GLY A 143 -7.13 1.44 -1.00
N VAL A 144 -6.83 0.14 -0.92
CA VAL A 144 -7.26 -0.76 0.15
C VAL A 144 -6.60 -0.38 1.47
N ARG A 145 -5.31 -0.06 1.46
CA ARG A 145 -4.60 0.41 2.65
C ARG A 145 -5.17 1.72 3.17
N ALA A 146 -5.44 2.69 2.29
CA ALA A 146 -6.08 3.95 2.64
C ALA A 146 -7.51 3.74 3.18
N LEU A 147 -8.26 2.78 2.62
CA LEU A 147 -9.58 2.41 3.12
C LEU A 147 -9.51 1.81 4.54
N ILE A 148 -8.56 0.90 4.78
CA ILE A 148 -8.32 0.32 6.11
C ILE A 148 -7.95 1.40 7.13
N GLU A 149 -7.13 2.38 6.75
CA GLU A 149 -6.81 3.53 7.62
C GLU A 149 -8.05 4.36 7.96
N ARG A 150 -8.94 4.63 6.99
CA ARG A 150 -10.22 5.30 7.25
C ARG A 150 -11.11 4.50 8.21
N ILE A 151 -11.17 3.17 8.04
CA ILE A 151 -11.93 2.27 8.93
C ILE A 151 -11.40 2.36 10.36
N GLN A 152 -10.08 2.31 10.52
CA GLN A 152 -9.40 2.42 11.82
C GLN A 152 -9.58 3.81 12.47
N ASN A 153 -9.69 4.87 11.66
CA ASN A 153 -9.97 6.22 12.14
C ASN A 153 -11.43 6.44 12.57
N GLY A 154 -12.30 5.42 12.43
CA GLY A 154 -13.67 5.45 12.93
C GLY A 154 -14.66 6.22 12.04
N GLU A 155 -14.28 6.57 10.82
CA GLU A 155 -15.17 7.19 9.83
C GLU A 155 -16.36 6.26 9.52
N ASP A 156 -17.55 6.80 9.24
CA ASP A 156 -18.70 5.97 8.83
C ASP A 156 -18.62 5.67 7.33
N ILE A 157 -18.09 4.50 7.02
CA ILE A 157 -17.74 4.09 5.66
C ILE A 157 -18.83 3.20 5.05
N ASP A 158 -19.71 2.65 5.89
CA ASP A 158 -20.81 1.79 5.46
C ASP A 158 -21.91 2.60 4.75
N ALA A 159 -21.97 3.91 4.98
CA ALA A 159 -22.85 4.84 4.27
C ALA A 159 -22.32 5.30 2.90
N ASP A 160 -21.05 5.04 2.55
CA ASP A 160 -20.44 5.51 1.31
C ASP A 160 -20.67 4.52 0.14
N PRO A 161 -21.49 4.87 -0.87
CA PRO A 161 -21.74 4.00 -2.02
C PRO A 161 -20.49 3.71 -2.86
N ALA A 162 -19.43 4.51 -2.74
CA ALA A 162 -18.15 4.25 -3.41
C ALA A 162 -17.42 3.05 -2.77
N VAL A 163 -17.50 2.89 -1.45
CA VAL A 163 -16.85 1.79 -0.73
C VAL A 163 -17.57 0.47 -0.94
N ALA A 164 -18.90 0.48 -1.03
CA ALA A 164 -19.67 -0.71 -1.41
C ALA A 164 -19.28 -1.23 -2.82
N LYS A 165 -19.13 -0.33 -3.80
CA LYS A 165 -18.67 -0.70 -5.15
C LYS A 165 -17.23 -1.19 -5.16
N GLN A 166 -16.36 -0.57 -4.38
CA GLN A 166 -14.95 -0.97 -4.27
C GLN A 166 -14.82 -2.35 -3.62
N ARG A 167 -15.58 -2.66 -2.57
CA ARG A 167 -15.62 -3.98 -1.92
C ARG A 167 -16.17 -5.06 -2.84
N ALA A 168 -17.25 -4.79 -3.58
CA ALA A 168 -17.78 -5.73 -4.56
C ALA A 168 -16.76 -6.05 -5.67
N TRP A 169 -16.09 -5.02 -6.20
CA TRP A 169 -15.03 -5.23 -7.20
C TRP A 169 -13.83 -6.00 -6.64
N LEU A 170 -13.46 -5.73 -5.38
CA LEU A 170 -12.38 -6.46 -4.68
C LEU A 170 -12.76 -7.93 -4.43
N ALA A 171 -14.00 -8.23 -4.07
CA ALA A 171 -14.45 -9.60 -3.87
C ALA A 171 -14.34 -10.43 -5.15
N ASP A 172 -14.69 -9.85 -6.30
CA ASP A 172 -14.68 -10.55 -7.60
C ASP A 172 -13.27 -10.68 -8.20
N ASN A 173 -12.40 -9.68 -7.99
CA ASN A 173 -11.11 -9.61 -8.68
C ASN A 173 -9.92 -9.97 -7.78
N ARG A 174 -10.02 -9.76 -6.46
CA ARG A 174 -8.94 -9.94 -5.47
C ARG A 174 -9.47 -10.29 -4.07
N PRO A 175 -9.95 -11.52 -3.85
CA PRO A 175 -10.60 -11.94 -2.60
C PRO A 175 -9.69 -11.81 -1.37
N GLU A 176 -8.38 -11.95 -1.55
CA GLU A 176 -7.35 -11.79 -0.52
C GLU A 176 -7.18 -10.37 0.02
N LEU A 177 -7.52 -9.34 -0.78
CA LEU A 177 -7.56 -7.95 -0.30
C LEU A 177 -8.94 -7.61 0.30
N ALA A 178 -10.02 -8.18 -0.24
CA ALA A 178 -11.36 -8.05 0.33
C ALA A 178 -11.40 -8.58 1.77
N ALA A 179 -10.83 -9.76 2.02
CA ALA A 179 -10.75 -10.36 3.36
C ALA A 179 -10.02 -9.46 4.38
N LYS A 180 -9.02 -8.69 3.97
CA LYS A 180 -8.31 -7.73 4.85
C LYS A 180 -9.17 -6.53 5.22
N VAL A 181 -9.97 -6.03 4.27
CA VAL A 181 -10.93 -4.94 4.52
C VAL A 181 -12.05 -5.43 5.43
N ASP A 182 -12.59 -6.63 5.17
CA ASP A 182 -13.64 -7.23 5.98
C ASP A 182 -13.16 -7.51 7.41
N LEU A 183 -11.92 -7.97 7.57
CA LEU A 183 -11.29 -8.12 8.87
C LEU A 183 -11.14 -6.78 9.58
N ALA A 184 -10.70 -5.72 8.89
CA ALA A 184 -10.59 -4.38 9.48
C ALA A 184 -11.95 -3.79 9.91
N ILE A 185 -13.02 -4.09 9.18
CA ILE A 185 -14.41 -3.72 9.56
C ILE A 185 -14.88 -4.57 10.75
N ALA A 186 -14.56 -5.86 10.78
CA ALA A 186 -14.91 -6.72 11.91
C ALA A 186 -14.13 -6.37 13.19
N GLU A 187 -12.88 -5.91 13.05
CA GLU A 187 -12.03 -5.41 14.13
C GLU A 187 -12.37 -3.98 14.56
N ARG A 188 -13.17 -3.25 13.75
CA ARG A 188 -13.80 -2.00 14.18
C ARG A 188 -14.75 -2.36 15.31
N ARG A 189 -14.25 -2.28 16.55
CA ARG A 189 -15.08 -2.35 17.75
C ARG A 189 -16.19 -1.32 17.55
N PRO A 190 -17.48 -1.73 17.52
CA PRO A 190 -18.55 -0.74 17.50
C PRO A 190 -18.31 0.18 18.70
N ALA A 191 -18.40 1.49 18.46
CA ALA A 191 -18.42 2.46 19.54
C ALA A 191 -19.39 1.90 20.58
N GLN A 192 -18.83 1.65 21.75
CA GLN A 192 -19.44 0.99 22.89
C GLN A 192 -20.87 1.53 23.06
N GLY A 193 -21.86 0.77 22.58
CA GLY A 193 -23.20 0.85 23.16
C GLY A 193 -23.04 0.41 24.60
N ASP A 194 -23.59 1.18 25.53
CA ASP A 194 -23.61 0.85 26.94
C ASP A 194 -24.25 -0.54 27.14
N ASP A 195 -23.42 -1.59 27.15
CA ASP A 195 -23.82 -2.93 27.55
C ASP A 195 -23.98 -2.94 29.08
N ASP A 196 -25.21 -2.68 29.51
CA ASP A 196 -25.68 -2.89 30.87
C ASP A 196 -25.45 -4.37 31.26
N PRO A 197 -24.67 -4.66 32.33
CA PRO A 197 -24.26 -6.02 32.69
C PRO A 197 -25.38 -6.89 33.29
N PHE A 198 -26.62 -6.38 33.39
CA PHE A 198 -27.76 -7.12 33.93
C PHE A 198 -28.79 -7.44 32.85
N GLY A 199 -28.54 -8.54 32.12
CA GLY A 199 -29.38 -9.02 31.03
C GLY A 199 -30.85 -9.23 31.42
N LEU A 200 -31.71 -8.40 30.83
CA LEU A 200 -33.15 -8.65 30.73
C LEU A 200 -33.54 -8.68 29.24
N PRO A 201 -34.45 -9.58 28.84
CA PRO A 201 -34.69 -9.89 27.43
C PRO A 201 -35.39 -8.74 26.73
N VAL A 202 -34.85 -8.34 25.58
CA VAL A 202 -35.42 -7.34 24.68
C VAL A 202 -36.72 -7.89 24.10
N LEU A 203 -37.86 -7.31 24.48
CA LEU A 203 -39.14 -7.55 23.83
C LEU A 203 -39.18 -6.77 22.51
N ASP A 204 -39.42 -7.50 21.44
CA ASP A 204 -39.65 -7.04 20.08
C ASP A 204 -40.80 -6.03 20.00
N HIS A 205 -40.50 -4.79 19.62
CA HIS A 205 -41.48 -3.88 19.04
C HIS A 205 -40.83 -3.09 17.90
N GLY A 206 -41.34 -3.33 16.70
CA GLY A 206 -40.92 -2.70 15.45
C GLY A 206 -41.06 -1.17 15.41
N GLU A 207 -40.35 -0.61 14.44
CA GLU A 207 -40.49 0.71 13.82
C GLU A 207 -41.31 1.77 14.58
N ALA A 208 -40.62 2.67 15.28
CA ALA A 208 -41.16 3.99 15.62
C ALA A 208 -40.04 5.04 15.62
N GLN A 209 -40.11 5.99 14.69
CA GLN A 209 -39.41 7.26 14.76
C GLN A 209 -39.84 7.99 16.05
N THR A 210 -38.97 8.07 17.06
CA THR A 210 -39.20 8.96 18.20
C THR A 210 -38.91 10.40 17.76
N THR A 211 -39.96 11.13 17.40
CA THR A 211 -40.00 12.59 17.51
C THR A 211 -39.90 12.94 18.99
N VAL A 212 -38.68 13.17 19.49
CA VAL A 212 -38.49 13.65 20.86
C VAL A 212 -38.90 15.12 20.88
N ASP A 213 -39.88 15.45 21.72
CA ASP A 213 -40.35 16.81 21.95
C ASP A 213 -39.15 17.71 22.36
N PRO A 214 -38.81 18.75 21.56
CA PRO A 214 -37.64 19.57 21.81
C PRO A 214 -37.69 20.30 23.16
N GLU A 215 -38.87 20.58 23.71
CA GLU A 215 -39.01 21.18 25.05
C GLU A 215 -38.51 20.21 26.14
N ALA A 216 -39.00 18.97 26.11
CA ALA A 216 -38.67 17.96 27.10
C ALA A 216 -37.17 17.60 27.08
N ASP A 217 -36.57 17.56 25.89
CA ASP A 217 -35.14 17.31 25.72
C ASP A 217 -34.29 18.42 26.33
N ILE A 218 -34.63 19.68 26.09
CA ILE A 218 -33.88 20.83 26.61
C ILE A 218 -33.99 20.92 28.14
N LEU A 219 -35.18 20.68 28.69
CA LEU A 219 -35.40 20.66 30.15
C LEU A 219 -34.58 19.56 30.84
N ALA A 220 -34.53 18.36 30.26
CA ALA A 220 -33.71 17.26 30.78
C ALA A 220 -32.21 17.59 30.76
N HIS A 221 -31.75 18.30 29.72
CA HIS A 221 -30.35 18.71 29.63
C HIS A 221 -30.00 19.83 30.62
N ILE A 222 -30.90 20.80 30.84
CA ILE A 222 -30.71 21.86 31.86
C ILE A 222 -30.52 21.25 33.25
N ALA A 223 -31.35 20.27 33.63
CA ALA A 223 -31.29 19.64 34.95
C ALA A 223 -29.93 18.94 35.22
N ARG A 224 -29.23 18.48 34.18
CA ARG A 224 -27.95 17.77 34.29
C ARG A 224 -26.75 18.70 34.36
N LYS A 225 -26.86 19.96 33.92
CA LYS A 225 -25.72 20.90 33.96
C LYS A 225 -25.43 21.33 35.39
N THR A 226 -24.15 21.51 35.68
CA THR A 226 -23.62 21.80 37.02
C THR A 226 -23.02 23.20 37.13
N THR A 227 -22.90 23.94 36.02
CA THR A 227 -22.40 25.32 36.01
C THR A 227 -23.42 26.27 35.39
N ALA A 228 -23.47 27.51 35.87
CA ALA A 228 -24.38 28.52 35.33
C ALA A 228 -24.05 28.92 33.88
N MET A 229 -22.78 28.85 33.50
CA MET A 229 -22.33 29.14 32.14
C MET A 229 -22.85 28.10 31.15
N ASP A 230 -22.82 26.82 31.50
CA ASP A 230 -23.30 25.73 30.64
C ASP A 230 -24.82 25.76 30.46
N VAL A 231 -25.57 26.11 31.52
CA VAL A 231 -27.03 26.30 31.44
C VAL A 231 -27.36 27.43 30.47
N ASN A 232 -26.71 28.60 30.62
CA ASN A 232 -26.94 29.74 29.73
C ASN A 232 -26.54 29.44 28.27
N SER A 233 -25.42 28.76 28.05
CA SER A 233 -24.97 28.38 26.71
C SER A 233 -25.96 27.45 26.00
N LEU A 234 -26.55 26.50 26.73
CA LEU A 234 -27.53 25.56 26.20
C LEU A 234 -28.86 26.24 25.84
N VAL A 235 -29.34 27.13 26.70
CA VAL A 235 -30.58 27.88 26.45
C VAL A 235 -30.39 28.80 25.25
N SER A 236 -29.28 29.55 25.18
CA SER A 236 -29.04 30.47 24.05
C SER A 236 -28.90 29.77 22.71
N SER A 237 -28.38 28.53 22.65
CA SER A 237 -28.20 27.83 21.38
C SER A 237 -29.47 27.14 20.88
N ARG A 238 -30.35 26.67 21.77
CA ARG A 238 -31.50 25.84 21.40
C ARG A 238 -32.87 26.48 21.60
N ILE A 239 -32.94 27.69 22.16
CA ILE A 239 -34.24 28.37 22.35
C ILE A 239 -34.94 28.74 21.04
N GLY A 240 -34.20 28.83 19.93
CA GLY A 240 -34.77 29.04 18.60
C GLY A 240 -35.49 27.81 18.03
N GLU A 241 -35.38 26.64 18.67
CA GLU A 241 -36.05 25.40 18.30
C GLU A 241 -37.44 25.25 18.95
N LEU A 242 -37.85 26.21 19.80
CA LEU A 242 -39.05 26.16 20.61
C LEU A 242 -40.08 27.21 20.18
N ASP A 243 -41.35 26.95 20.47
CA ASP A 243 -42.40 27.98 20.42
C ASP A 243 -42.29 28.95 21.61
N ASP A 244 -43.02 30.06 21.55
CA ASP A 244 -42.92 31.13 22.55
C ASP A 244 -43.29 30.66 23.97
N GLU A 245 -44.21 29.71 24.11
CA GLU A 245 -44.65 29.18 25.41
C GLU A 245 -43.60 28.22 26.00
N ALA A 246 -43.07 27.30 25.20
CA ALA A 246 -42.00 26.38 25.59
C ALA A 246 -40.68 27.13 25.87
N ALA A 247 -40.37 28.17 25.11
CA ALA A 247 -39.21 29.02 25.33
C ALA A 247 -39.26 29.74 26.69
N GLU A 248 -40.45 30.17 27.13
CA GLU A 248 -40.63 30.80 28.45
C GLU A 248 -40.43 29.80 29.59
N ARG A 249 -40.96 28.57 29.46
CA ARG A 249 -40.78 27.48 30.44
C ARG A 249 -39.32 27.05 30.57
N VAL A 250 -38.61 26.94 29.45
CA VAL A 250 -37.18 26.61 29.42
C VAL A 250 -36.33 27.72 30.07
N ARG A 251 -36.66 29.00 29.84
CA ARG A 251 -36.01 30.12 30.52
C ARG A 251 -36.25 30.11 32.03
N ALA A 252 -37.48 29.83 32.48
CA ALA A 252 -37.80 29.72 33.89
C ALA A 252 -37.01 28.59 34.56
N ALA A 253 -37.00 27.39 33.96
CA ALA A 253 -36.25 26.25 34.48
C ALA A 253 -34.73 26.48 34.52
N ALA A 254 -34.18 27.23 33.55
CA ALA A 254 -32.79 27.63 33.53
C ALA A 254 -32.43 28.57 34.71
N VAL A 255 -33.29 29.54 35.01
CA VAL A 255 -33.11 30.46 36.14
C VAL A 255 -33.12 29.70 37.46
N ASP A 256 -34.08 28.79 37.66
CA ASP A 256 -34.18 27.98 38.87
C ASP A 256 -32.95 27.07 39.05
N ARG A 257 -32.47 26.45 37.96
CA ARG A 257 -31.28 25.62 37.99
C ARG A 257 -30.02 26.42 38.31
N ILE A 258 -29.87 27.61 37.74
CA ILE A 258 -28.75 28.51 38.03
C ILE A 258 -28.78 28.98 39.49
N ALA A 259 -29.97 29.26 40.04
CA ALA A 259 -30.11 29.58 41.46
C ALA A 259 -29.69 28.41 42.35
N ALA A 260 -30.14 27.18 42.04
CA ALA A 260 -29.72 25.97 42.77
C ALA A 260 -28.21 25.72 42.71
N ILE A 261 -27.57 25.95 41.55
CA ILE A 261 -26.12 25.83 41.38
C ILE A 261 -25.37 26.88 42.24
N LYS A 262 -25.90 28.12 42.31
CA LYS A 262 -25.28 29.18 43.11
C LYS A 262 -25.43 28.96 44.61
N GLU A 263 -26.57 28.46 45.07
CA GLU A 263 -26.77 28.09 46.48
C GLU A 263 -25.90 26.90 46.89
N ALA A 264 -25.69 25.92 46.00
CA ALA A 264 -24.78 24.80 46.26
C ALA A 264 -23.28 25.18 46.26
N ALA A 265 -22.93 26.36 45.75
CA ALA A 265 -21.56 26.87 45.69
C ALA A 265 -21.20 27.82 46.85
N LYS A 266 -22.14 28.08 47.77
CA LYS A 266 -21.99 28.96 48.94
C LYS A 266 -21.71 28.15 50.20
#